data_AF-A0A4V3VLL7-F1
#
_entry.id   AF-A0A4V3VLL7-F1
#
_cell.length_a   1.000
_cell.length_b   1.000
_cell.length_c   1.000
_cell.angle_alpha   90.00
_cell.angle_beta   90.00
_cell.angle_gamma   90.00
#
_symmetry.space_group_name_H-M   'P 1'
#
loop_
_entity.id
_entity.type
_entity.pdbx_description
1 polymer ?
#
loop_
_entity_poly.entity_id
_entity_poly.type
_entity_poly.pdbx_seq_one_letter_code
_entity_poly.pdbx_strand_id
1 'polypeptide(L)'
;MVTLETSVVRTNGVTTVRVVIDNQHSTHQAVRLQSTLEGPVWPPRRDGVVDPQWDGDIWDGTIRSGRTRGIGFASPAPPTDPPVDIVSSDRLEADDLKRSPGEILAALDGWRPSNEVLESER
;
A
#
# COMPACT_ATOMS: atom_id res chain seq x y z
N MET A 1 15.62 3.36 -3.10
CA MET A 1 14.74 4.51 -3.37
C MET A 1 13.30 4.05 -3.23
N VAL A 2 12.39 4.94 -2.83
CA VAL A 2 10.93 4.70 -2.96
C VAL A 2 10.44 5.46 -4.19
N THR A 3 9.75 4.78 -5.10
CA THR A 3 9.19 5.38 -6.32
C THR A 3 7.70 5.12 -6.43
N LEU A 4 7.00 6.00 -7.14
CA LEU A 4 5.56 5.89 -7.40
C LEU A 4 5.30 5.71 -8.89
N GLU A 5 4.41 4.79 -9.21
CA GLU A 5 3.71 4.73 -10.49
C GLU A 5 2.23 5.03 -10.24
N THR A 6 1.68 6.02 -10.94
CA THR A 6 0.31 6.50 -10.72
C THR A 6 -0.54 6.33 -11.97
N SER A 7 -1.79 5.91 -11.78
CA SER A 7 -2.81 5.88 -12.82
C SER A 7 -4.07 6.60 -12.33
N VAL A 8 -4.57 7.52 -13.13
CA VAL A 8 -5.73 8.35 -12.81
C VAL A 8 -6.81 8.18 -13.86
N VAL A 9 -8.04 7.91 -13.42
CA VAL A 9 -9.21 7.78 -14.29
C VAL A 9 -10.32 8.66 -13.74
N ARG A 10 -10.90 9.52 -14.59
CA ARG A 10 -12.10 10.30 -14.24
C ARG A 10 -13.33 9.71 -14.91
N THR A 11 -14.38 9.44 -14.13
CA THR A 11 -15.65 8.88 -14.62
C THR A 11 -16.80 9.44 -13.80
N ASN A 12 -17.84 9.94 -14.46
CA ASN A 12 -19.05 10.49 -13.83
C ASN A 12 -18.76 11.51 -12.70
N GLY A 13 -17.79 12.40 -12.91
CA GLY A 13 -17.40 13.42 -11.93
C GLY A 13 -16.52 12.92 -10.79
N VAL A 14 -16.18 11.63 -10.75
CA VAL A 14 -15.29 11.03 -9.74
C VAL A 14 -13.93 10.76 -10.37
N THR A 15 -12.88 11.24 -9.72
CA THR A 15 -11.49 10.88 -10.02
C THR A 15 -11.11 9.69 -9.16
N THR A 16 -10.66 8.60 -9.78
CA THR A 16 -10.06 7.44 -9.10
C THR A 16 -8.56 7.46 -9.35
N VAL A 17 -7.79 7.39 -8.28
CA VAL A 17 -6.33 7.34 -8.31
C VAL A 17 -5.88 5.96 -7.83
N ARG A 18 -4.97 5.35 -8.59
CA ARG A 18 -4.23 4.15 -8.21
C ARG A 18 -2.76 4.50 -8.12
N VAL A 19 -2.11 4.05 -7.07
CA VAL A 19 -0.68 4.27 -6.83
C VAL A 19 -0.02 2.93 -6.57
N VAL A 20 1.08 2.67 -7.26
CA VAL A 20 1.96 1.54 -7.03
C VAL A 20 3.24 2.10 -6.44
N ILE A 21 3.50 1.75 -5.18
CA ILE A 21 4.66 2.17 -4.41
C ILE A 21 5.70 1.07 -4.51
N ASP A 22 6.87 1.38 -5.02
CA ASP A 22 7.98 0.44 -5.16
C ASP A 22 9.13 0.81 -4.22
N ASN A 23 9.50 -0.10 -3.31
CA ASN A 23 10.63 0.08 -2.40
C ASN A 23 11.84 -0.72 -2.87
N GLN A 24 12.82 -0.01 -3.43
CA GLN A 24 14.08 -0.57 -3.93
C GLN A 24 15.20 -0.53 -2.87
N HIS A 25 14.92 -0.07 -1.66
CA HIS A 25 15.89 -0.16 -0.57
C HIS A 25 16.03 -1.62 -0.09
N SER A 26 17.21 -1.93 0.45
CA SER A 26 17.45 -3.18 1.18
C SER A 26 16.77 -3.21 2.56
N THR A 27 16.20 -2.09 3.00
CA THR A 27 15.52 -1.92 4.29
C THR A 27 14.03 -1.65 4.10
N HIS A 28 13.23 -1.97 5.13
CA HIS A 28 11.82 -1.57 5.16
C HIS A 28 11.70 -0.04 5.23
N GLN A 29 10.61 0.49 4.68
CA GLN A 29 10.35 1.93 4.65
C GLN A 29 8.96 2.19 5.22
N ALA A 30 8.84 3.07 6.21
CA ALA A 30 7.60 3.70 6.58
C ALA A 30 7.35 4.85 5.59
N VAL A 31 6.29 4.76 4.80
CA VAL A 31 5.98 5.70 3.73
C VAL A 31 4.68 6.43 4.07
N ARG A 32 4.72 7.75 3.97
CA ARG A 32 3.55 8.62 4.05
C ARG A 32 3.31 9.27 2.71
N LEU A 33 2.11 9.07 2.17
CA LEU A 33 1.66 9.71 0.93
C LEU A 33 0.51 10.67 1.23
N GLN A 34 0.43 11.77 0.50
CA GLN A 34 -0.68 12.72 0.58
C GLN A 34 -1.27 12.96 -0.79
N SER A 35 -2.60 13.00 -0.88
CA SER A 35 -3.28 13.42 -2.12
C SER A 35 -3.10 14.92 -2.36
N THR A 36 -2.84 15.29 -3.62
CA THR A 36 -2.74 16.70 -4.04
C THR A 36 -4.06 17.24 -4.61
N LEU A 37 -5.10 16.41 -4.65
CA LEU A 37 -6.39 16.79 -5.22
C LEU A 37 -7.10 17.78 -4.28
N GLU A 38 -7.63 18.86 -4.83
CA GLU A 38 -8.34 19.91 -4.08
C GLU A 38 -9.77 19.49 -3.72
N GLY A 39 -9.91 18.41 -2.95
CA GLY A 39 -11.19 17.93 -2.46
C GLY A 39 -11.05 16.72 -1.54
N PRO A 40 -12.17 16.23 -0.98
CA PRO A 40 -12.11 15.14 -0.02
C PRO A 40 -11.58 13.87 -0.66
N VAL A 41 -10.70 13.18 0.04
CA VAL A 41 -10.29 11.81 -0.29
C VAL A 41 -11.36 10.84 0.21
N TRP A 42 -11.70 9.89 -0.64
CA TRP A 42 -12.58 8.77 -0.35
C TRP A 42 -11.75 7.48 -0.37
N PRO A 43 -11.26 7.03 0.80
CA PRO A 43 -10.49 5.81 0.90
C PRO A 43 -11.32 4.57 0.56
N PRO A 44 -10.66 3.45 0.22
CA PRO A 44 -11.32 2.17 0.06
C PRO A 44 -11.99 1.77 1.38
N ARG A 45 -13.16 1.16 1.26
CA ARG A 45 -13.92 0.63 2.38
C ARG A 45 -14.09 -0.87 2.24
N ARG A 46 -13.99 -1.60 3.34
CA ARG A 46 -14.33 -3.02 3.43
C ARG A 46 -15.43 -3.16 4.48
N ASP A 47 -16.57 -3.68 4.06
CA ASP A 47 -17.77 -3.79 4.92
C ASP A 47 -18.19 -2.46 5.56
N GLY A 48 -18.05 -1.37 4.80
CA GLY A 48 -18.35 0.00 5.26
C GLY A 48 -17.26 0.65 6.11
N VAL A 49 -16.26 -0.09 6.56
CA VAL A 49 -15.14 0.40 7.37
C VAL A 49 -14.04 0.95 6.48
N VAL A 50 -13.60 2.18 6.76
CA VAL A 50 -12.47 2.83 6.09
C VAL A 50 -11.19 2.05 6.39
N ASP A 51 -10.35 1.86 5.37
CA ASP A 51 -9.03 1.27 5.56
C ASP A 51 -8.22 2.10 6.59
N PRO A 52 -7.77 1.49 7.70
CA PRO A 52 -7.13 2.19 8.81
C PRO A 52 -5.76 2.80 8.45
N GLN A 53 -5.22 2.48 7.27
CA GLN A 53 -4.02 3.13 6.75
C GLN A 53 -4.28 4.53 6.22
N TRP A 54 -5.54 4.96 6.14
CA TRP A 54 -5.92 6.31 5.71
C TRP A 54 -6.36 7.17 6.89
N ASP A 55 -5.79 8.37 6.97
CA ASP A 55 -6.24 9.45 7.84
C ASP A 55 -6.47 10.70 6.98
N GLY A 56 -7.74 11.00 6.70
CA GLY A 56 -8.10 12.08 5.78
C GLY A 56 -7.57 11.85 4.36
N ASP A 57 -6.70 12.76 3.91
CA ASP A 57 -6.00 12.75 2.61
C ASP A 57 -4.62 12.08 2.65
N ILE A 58 -4.23 11.59 3.83
CA ILE A 58 -2.94 10.95 4.07
C ILE A 58 -3.10 9.44 4.14
N TRP A 59 -2.20 8.73 3.45
CA TRP A 59 -2.00 7.30 3.60
C TRP A 59 -0.68 7.02 4.30
N ASP A 60 -0.70 6.14 5.30
CA ASP A 60 0.46 5.68 6.05
C ASP A 60 0.61 4.15 5.91
N GLY A 61 1.82 3.71 5.56
CA GLY A 61 2.08 2.27 5.53
C GLY A 61 3.54 1.89 5.42
N THR A 62 3.82 0.64 5.76
CA THR A 62 5.15 0.07 5.64
C THR A 62 5.31 -0.70 4.34
N ILE A 63 6.33 -0.37 3.57
CA ILE A 63 6.73 -1.11 2.37
C ILE A 63 7.98 -1.90 2.69
N ARG A 64 7.90 -3.24 2.60
CA ARG A 64 9.04 -4.09 2.89
C ARG A 64 10.16 -3.92 1.86
N SER A 65 11.39 -4.24 2.23
CA SER A 65 12.54 -4.19 1.33
C SER A 65 12.30 -5.01 0.06
N GLY A 66 12.59 -4.40 -1.10
CA GLY A 66 12.40 -5.02 -2.41
C GLY A 66 10.95 -5.41 -2.73
N ARG A 67 9.96 -4.81 -2.07
CA ARG A 67 8.53 -5.09 -2.29
C ARG A 67 7.81 -3.87 -2.86
N THR A 68 6.71 -4.19 -3.52
CA THR A 68 5.79 -3.21 -4.11
C THR A 68 4.44 -3.29 -3.39
N ARG A 69 3.73 -2.17 -3.30
CA ARG A 69 2.40 -2.07 -2.69
C ARG A 69 1.50 -1.20 -3.54
N GLY A 70 0.35 -1.75 -3.92
CA GLY A 70 -0.74 -0.98 -4.54
C GLY A 70 -1.65 -0.36 -3.48
N ILE A 71 -2.01 0.90 -3.68
CA ILE A 71 -3.08 1.60 -2.96
C ILE A 71 -3.97 2.33 -3.97
N GLY A 72 -5.11 2.81 -3.51
CA GLY A 72 -5.95 3.70 -4.32
C GLY A 72 -6.96 4.44 -3.46
N PHE A 73 -7.52 5.50 -4.03
CA PHE A 73 -8.58 6.30 -3.43
C PHE A 73 -9.40 6.97 -4.54
N ALA A 74 -10.52 7.56 -4.17
CA ALA A 74 -11.32 8.38 -5.06
C ALA A 74 -11.49 9.80 -4.52
N SER A 75 -11.86 10.75 -5.37
CA SER A 75 -12.21 12.11 -4.99
C SER A 75 -13.20 12.70 -5.99
N PRO A 76 -14.14 13.57 -5.57
CA PRO A 76 -14.96 14.33 -6.51
C PRO A 76 -14.15 15.42 -7.25
N ALA A 77 -12.99 15.81 -6.70
CA ALA A 77 -12.15 16.83 -7.29
C ALA A 77 -11.61 16.42 -8.68
N PRO A 78 -11.37 17.38 -9.60
CA PRO A 78 -10.64 17.12 -10.84
C PRO A 78 -9.26 16.49 -10.58
N PRO A 79 -8.72 15.69 -11.51
CA PRO A 79 -7.38 15.12 -11.37
C PRO A 79 -6.30 16.20 -11.42
N THR A 80 -5.24 15.99 -10.65
CA THR A 80 -4.01 16.78 -10.62
C THR A 80 -2.82 15.91 -11.02
N ASP A 81 -1.69 16.54 -11.40
CA ASP A 81 -0.43 15.85 -11.73
C ASP A 81 0.75 16.53 -11.00
N PRO A 82 1.46 15.83 -10.10
CA PRO A 82 1.18 14.46 -9.66
C PRO A 82 -0.11 14.39 -8.81
N PRO A 83 -0.86 13.28 -8.82
CA PRO A 83 -2.08 13.13 -8.02
C PRO A 83 -1.81 12.85 -6.53
N VAL A 84 -0.56 12.51 -6.20
CA VAL A 84 -0.07 12.21 -4.85
C VAL A 84 1.38 12.65 -4.71
N ASP A 85 1.76 13.04 -3.49
CA ASP A 85 3.14 13.35 -3.10
C ASP A 85 3.63 12.38 -2.03
N ILE A 86 4.94 12.08 -2.06
CA ILE A 86 5.63 11.42 -0.93
C ILE A 86 5.94 12.48 0.10
N VAL A 87 5.24 12.45 1.24
CA VAL A 87 5.48 13.38 2.36
C VAL A 87 6.69 12.93 3.18
N SER A 88 6.81 11.63 3.44
CA SER A 88 8.00 11.05 4.07
C SER A 88 8.23 9.60 3.65
N SER A 89 9.49 9.18 3.74
CA SER A 89 9.93 7.79 3.57
C SER A 89 11.09 7.54 4.53
N ASP A 90 10.79 6.88 5.64
CA ASP A 90 11.72 6.68 6.74
C ASP A 90 12.14 5.21 6.81
N ARG A 91 13.45 4.98 6.99
CA ARG A 91 13.97 3.62 7.20
C ARG A 91 13.37 3.03 8.47
N LEU A 92 12.91 1.80 8.37
CA LEU A 92 12.34 1.03 9.47
C LEU A 92 13.15 -0.26 9.66
N GLU A 93 13.63 -0.51 10.88
CA GLU A 93 14.36 -1.73 11.21
C GLU A 93 13.40 -2.92 11.31
N ALA A 94 13.92 -4.13 11.14
CA ALA A 94 13.08 -5.34 11.16
C ALA A 94 12.34 -5.52 12.51
N ASP A 95 12.95 -5.09 13.61
CA ASP A 95 12.38 -5.18 14.96
C ASP A 95 11.20 -4.20 15.18
N ASP A 96 11.11 -3.14 14.36
CA ASP A 96 10.04 -2.13 14.42
C ASP A 96 8.80 -2.53 13.61
N LEU A 97 8.87 -3.65 12.87
CA LEU A 97 7.74 -4.16 12.09
C LEU A 97 6.65 -4.72 13.01
N LYS A 98 5.54 -4.00 13.13
CA LYS A 98 4.29 -4.57 13.64
C LYS A 98 3.76 -5.58 12.62
N ARG A 99 3.78 -6.88 12.94
CA ARG A 99 3.19 -7.92 12.07
C ARG A 99 1.72 -7.64 11.84
N SER A 100 1.34 -7.37 10.60
CA SER A 100 -0.07 -7.27 10.23
C SER A 100 -0.66 -8.68 9.98
N PRO A 101 -1.97 -8.91 10.15
CA PRO A 101 -2.58 -10.22 9.83
C PRO A 101 -2.36 -10.66 8.38
N GLY A 102 -2.38 -9.73 7.42
CA GLY A 102 -2.07 -10.03 6.01
C GLY A 102 -0.62 -10.47 5.79
N GLU A 103 0.29 -10.08 6.67
CA GLU A 103 1.70 -10.47 6.66
C GLU A 103 1.91 -11.89 7.18
N ILE A 104 1.12 -12.30 8.17
CA ILE A 104 1.07 -13.69 8.65
C ILE A 104 0.55 -14.59 7.51
N LEU A 105 -0.50 -14.15 6.81
CA LEU A 105 -1.05 -14.90 5.67
C LEU A 105 -0.04 -15.04 4.53
N ALA A 106 0.65 -13.98 4.13
CA ALA A 106 1.67 -14.06 3.09
C ALA A 106 2.88 -14.95 3.48
N ALA A 107 3.21 -15.02 4.76
CA ALA A 107 4.26 -15.92 5.26
C ALA A 107 3.81 -17.38 5.24
N LEU A 108 2.52 -17.66 5.53
CA LEU A 108 1.93 -18.99 5.43
C LEU A 108 1.80 -19.46 3.97
N ASP A 109 1.39 -18.57 3.05
CA ASP A 109 1.36 -18.88 1.61
C ASP A 109 2.75 -19.15 1.03
N GLY A 110 3.79 -18.58 1.63
CA GLY A 110 5.19 -18.85 1.29
C GLY A 110 5.71 -20.18 1.83
N TRP A 111 4.99 -20.82 2.77
CA TRP A 111 5.40 -22.10 3.33
C TRP A 111 5.03 -23.24 2.39
N ARG A 112 6.06 -23.92 1.86
CA ARG A 112 5.93 -25.21 1.18
C ARG A 112 6.59 -26.27 2.05
N PRO A 113 5.85 -27.24 2.61
CA PRO A 113 6.50 -28.34 3.32
C PRO A 113 7.47 -29.06 2.37
N SER A 114 8.63 -29.46 2.89
CA SER A 114 9.58 -30.28 2.14
C SER A 114 8.89 -31.54 1.62
N ASN A 115 9.18 -31.97 0.39
CA ASN A 115 8.58 -33.17 -0.22
C ASN A 115 8.64 -34.41 0.68
N GLU A 116 9.64 -34.50 1.56
CA GLU A 116 9.80 -35.56 2.56
C GLU A 116 8.58 -35.71 3.50
N VAL A 117 7.83 -34.62 3.74
CA VAL A 117 6.58 -34.65 4.53
C VAL A 117 5.42 -35.20 3.69
N LEU A 118 5.36 -34.88 2.39
CA LEU A 118 4.30 -35.32 1.47
C LEU A 118 4.41 -36.81 1.13
N GLU A 119 5.60 -37.39 1.22
CA GLU A 119 5.85 -38.82 0.98
C GLU A 119 5.52 -39.71 2.18
N SER A 120 5.29 -39.11 3.36
CA SER A 120 4.92 -39.84 4.58
C SER A 120 3.42 -40.18 4.71
N GLU A 121 2.58 -39.68 3.80
CA GLU A 121 1.13 -39.94 3.75
C GLU A 121 0.70 -40.99 2.70
N ARG A 122 1.60 -41.90 2.27
CA ARG A 122 1.25 -42.98 1.33
C ARG A 122 1.47 -44.38 1.90
#